data_AF-A0A377ZVY9-F1
#
_entry.id   AF-A0A377ZVY9-F1
#
_cell.length_a   1.000
_cell.length_b   1.000
_cell.length_c   1.000
_cell.angle_alpha   90.00
_cell.angle_beta   90.00
_cell.angle_gamma   90.00
#
_symmetry.space_group_name_H-M   'P 1'
#
loop_
_entity.id
_entity.type
_entity.pdbx_description
1 polymer ?
#
loop_
_entity_poly.entity_id
_entity_poly.type
_entity_poly.pdbx_seq_one_letter_code
_entity_poly.pdbx_strand_id
1 'polypeptide(L)'
;MAVDPVSDPDLVKLDANGIFSHSTTKIGFRRSTFLRSYMYDFIQRFAPHLTRDVVDTAVALRSNEDIEAMFKDIKLPENNPENNNGTPCEECH
;
A
#
# COMPACT_ATOMS: atom_id res chain seq x y z
N MET A 1 7.08 8.04 -3.78
CA MET A 1 7.82 8.67 -2.67
C MET A 1 8.15 10.09 -3.07
N ALA A 2 8.48 10.98 -2.13
CA ALA A 2 8.76 12.40 -2.42
C ALA A 2 10.14 12.67 -3.01
N VAL A 3 11.04 11.67 -3.00
CA VAL A 3 12.38 11.73 -3.59
C VAL A 3 12.57 10.46 -4.40
N ASP A 4 12.96 10.62 -5.67
CA ASP A 4 13.30 9.53 -6.60
C ASP A 4 14.80 9.62 -6.92
N PRO A 5 15.61 8.59 -6.61
CA PRO A 5 17.06 8.63 -6.87
C PRO A 5 17.42 8.78 -8.36
N VAL A 6 16.49 8.49 -9.29
CA VAL A 6 16.69 8.67 -10.73
C VAL A 6 16.37 10.11 -11.16
N SER A 7 15.32 10.70 -10.59
CA SER A 7 14.88 12.07 -10.94
C SER A 7 15.58 13.16 -10.12
N ASP A 8 16.04 12.83 -8.92
CA ASP A 8 16.59 13.76 -7.92
C ASP A 8 18.04 13.37 -7.52
N PRO A 9 18.99 13.25 -8.47
CA PRO A 9 20.34 12.77 -8.19
C PRO A 9 21.19 13.74 -7.34
N ASP A 10 20.76 15.00 -7.22
CA ASP A 10 21.40 16.04 -6.42
C ASP A 10 20.88 16.11 -4.96
N LEU A 11 19.89 15.28 -4.60
CA LEU A 11 19.32 15.24 -3.25
C LEU A 11 19.88 14.08 -2.43
N VAL A 12 20.32 14.38 -1.21
CA VAL A 12 20.74 13.36 -0.23
C VAL A 12 19.55 13.01 0.66
N LYS A 13 19.10 11.75 0.61
CA LYS A 13 18.06 11.24 1.49
C LYS A 13 18.64 10.90 2.86
N LEU A 14 18.11 11.53 3.91
CA LEU A 14 18.39 11.17 5.30
C LEU A 14 17.21 10.38 5.85
N ASP A 15 17.50 9.24 6.49
CA ASP A 15 16.46 8.45 7.13
C ASP A 15 16.02 9.10 8.46
N ALA A 16 14.71 9.23 8.64
CA ALA A 16 14.07 9.75 9.84
C ALA A 16 13.20 8.71 10.55
N ASN A 17 13.35 7.43 10.18
CA ASN A 17 12.74 6.29 10.86
C ASN A 17 13.25 6.21 12.31
N GLY A 18 12.48 6.80 13.25
CA GLY A 18 12.86 6.94 14.65
C GLY A 18 12.59 8.33 15.24
N ILE A 19 12.45 9.36 14.38
CA ILE A 19 12.03 10.70 14.79
C ILE A 19 10.51 10.86 14.67
N PHE A 20 9.89 10.19 13.69
CA PHE A 20 8.46 10.24 13.43
C PHE A 20 7.85 8.83 13.41
N SER A 21 6.56 8.75 13.78
CA SER A 21 5.79 7.53 13.60
C SER A 21 5.49 7.27 12.13
N HIS A 22 5.38 5.99 11.76
CA HIS A 22 5.05 5.61 10.39
C HIS A 22 3.68 6.14 9.98
N SER A 23 3.59 6.65 8.75
CA SER A 23 2.34 7.11 8.16
C SER A 23 1.69 5.99 7.36
N THR A 24 0.45 5.64 7.69
CA THR A 24 -0.32 4.64 6.94
C THR A 24 -1.08 5.30 5.79
N THR A 25 -0.76 4.92 4.56
CA THR A 25 -1.53 5.35 3.38
C THR A 25 -2.82 4.53 3.32
N LYS A 26 -3.98 5.20 3.36
CA LYS A 26 -5.30 4.55 3.32
C LYS A 26 -5.99 4.83 1.99
N ILE A 27 -6.69 3.82 1.46
CA ILE A 27 -7.62 3.95 0.34
C ILE A 27 -9.05 3.99 0.88
N GLY A 28 -9.85 4.94 0.41
CA GLY A 28 -11.21 5.15 0.86
C GLY A 28 -12.18 5.31 -0.30
N PHE A 29 -13.36 4.71 -0.16
CA PHE A 29 -14.48 4.87 -1.08
C PHE A 29 -15.79 4.98 -0.29
N ARG A 30 -16.81 5.57 -0.90
CA ARG A 30 -18.11 5.72 -0.25
C ARG A 30 -18.82 4.37 -0.21
N ARG A 31 -19.42 4.00 0.95
CA ARG A 31 -20.14 2.72 1.13
C ARG A 31 -21.28 2.50 0.12
N SER A 32 -21.91 3.57 -0.37
CA SER A 32 -22.95 3.48 -1.40
C SER A 32 -22.41 3.24 -2.81
N THR A 33 -21.09 3.20 -2.99
CA THR A 33 -20.46 2.95 -4.28
C THR A 33 -20.50 1.46 -4.54
N PHE A 34 -21.08 1.07 -5.68
CA PHE A 34 -21.01 -0.30 -6.14
C PHE A 34 -19.63 -0.55 -6.77
N LEU A 35 -18.78 -1.31 -6.08
CA LEU A 35 -17.45 -1.67 -6.58
C LEU A 35 -17.58 -2.58 -7.81
N ARG A 36 -16.95 -2.18 -8.90
CA ARG A 36 -16.91 -2.94 -10.17
C ARG A 36 -15.64 -3.79 -10.20
N SER A 37 -15.60 -4.82 -11.05
CA SER A 37 -14.46 -5.74 -11.14
C SER A 37 -13.10 -5.04 -11.29
N TYR A 38 -13.01 -4.04 -12.18
CA TYR A 38 -11.77 -3.28 -12.38
C TYR A 38 -11.32 -2.46 -11.15
N MET A 39 -12.25 -2.11 -10.25
CA MET A 39 -11.91 -1.41 -9.01
C MET A 39 -11.23 -2.36 -8.02
N TYR A 40 -11.71 -3.61 -7.95
CA TYR A 40 -11.04 -4.64 -7.16
C TYR A 40 -9.65 -4.94 -7.71
N ASP A 41 -9.49 -5.03 -9.03
CA ASP A 41 -8.18 -5.22 -9.67
C ASP A 41 -7.22 -4.07 -9.35
N PHE A 42 -7.73 -2.83 -9.33
CA PHE A 42 -6.93 -1.66 -8.96
C PHE A 42 -6.51 -1.69 -7.48
N ILE A 43 -7.46 -1.98 -6.58
CA ILE A 43 -7.21 -2.07 -5.14
C ILE A 43 -6.16 -3.15 -4.86
N GLN A 44 -6.30 -4.33 -5.48
CA GLN A 44 -5.37 -5.44 -5.30
C GLN A 44 -3.98 -5.14 -5.89
N ARG A 45 -3.89 -4.43 -7.02
CA ARG A 45 -2.60 -3.98 -7.59
C ARG A 45 -1.90 -2.95 -6.71
N PHE A 46 -2.67 -2.07 -6.06
CA PHE A 46 -2.13 -1.06 -5.16
C PHE A 46 -1.70 -1.67 -3.81
N ALA A 47 -2.47 -2.63 -3.31
CA ALA A 47 -2.26 -3.28 -2.02
C ALA A 47 -2.57 -4.78 -2.15
N PRO A 48 -1.56 -5.65 -2.33
CA PRO A 48 -1.76 -7.08 -2.57
C PRO A 48 -2.52 -7.83 -1.46
N HIS A 49 -2.53 -7.29 -0.25
CA HIS A 49 -3.25 -7.82 0.91
C HIS A 49 -4.74 -7.47 0.91
N LEU A 50 -5.19 -6.55 0.04
CA LEU A 50 -6.60 -6.18 -0.13
C LEU A 50 -7.23 -7.03 -1.24
N THR A 51 -7.43 -8.32 -0.97
CA THR A 51 -8.16 -9.20 -1.88
C THR A 51 -9.65 -8.85 -1.90
N ARG A 52 -10.38 -9.32 -2.93
CA ARG A 52 -11.81 -9.07 -3.08
C ARG A 52 -12.61 -9.44 -1.81
N ASP A 53 -12.31 -10.59 -1.22
CA ASP A 53 -12.99 -11.08 -0.01
C ASP A 53 -12.71 -10.17 1.20
N VAL A 54 -11.47 -9.68 1.33
CA VAL A 54 -11.08 -8.74 2.40
C VAL A 54 -11.78 -7.40 2.21
N VAL A 55 -11.84 -6.89 0.98
CA VAL A 55 -12.54 -5.64 0.66
C VAL A 55 -14.04 -5.77 0.94
N ASP A 56 -14.67 -6.87 0.53
CA ASP A 56 -16.10 -7.11 0.76
C ASP A 56 -16.42 -7.24 2.26
N THR A 57 -15.54 -7.91 3.01
CA THR A 57 -15.65 -7.99 4.48
C THR A 57 -15.51 -6.60 5.11
N ALA A 58 -14.56 -5.80 4.67
CA ALA A 58 -14.38 -4.42 5.15
C ALA A 58 -15.58 -3.52 4.81
N VAL A 59 -16.23 -3.72 3.66
CA VAL A 59 -17.47 -2.99 3.29
C VAL A 59 -18.64 -3.37 4.19
N ALA A 60 -18.73 -4.65 4.60
CA ALA A 60 -19.75 -5.15 5.50
C ALA A 60 -19.60 -4.59 6.93
N LEU A 61 -18.36 -4.35 7.37
CA LEU A 61 -18.05 -3.72 8.64
C LEU A 61 -18.50 -2.26 8.66
N ARG A 62 -19.17 -1.86 9.75
CA ARG A 62 -19.81 -0.55 9.84
C ARG A 62 -18.90 0.53 10.42
N SER A 63 -17.91 0.16 11.22
CA SER A 63 -16.95 1.06 11.86
C SER A 63 -15.57 0.96 11.22
N ASN A 64 -14.89 2.10 11.07
CA ASN A 64 -13.50 2.13 10.63
C ASN A 64 -12.56 1.51 11.68
N GLU A 65 -12.94 1.52 12.97
CA GLU A 65 -12.16 0.89 14.04
C GLU A 65 -12.14 -0.64 13.91
N ASP A 66 -13.26 -1.24 13.49
CA ASP A 66 -13.35 -2.69 13.25
C ASP A 66 -12.49 -3.08 12.03
N ILE A 67 -12.46 -2.23 11.01
CA ILE A 67 -11.62 -2.42 9.83
C ILE A 67 -10.15 -2.35 10.24
N GLU A 68 -9.75 -1.36 11.03
CA GLU A 68 -8.37 -1.27 11.54
C GLU A 68 -8.00 -2.49 12.40
N ALA A 69 -8.91 -2.97 13.25
CA ALA A 69 -8.71 -4.18 14.03
C ALA A 69 -8.50 -5.43 13.15
N MET A 70 -9.26 -5.55 12.05
CA MET A 70 -9.09 -6.63 11.06
C MET A 70 -7.68 -6.62 10.44
N PHE A 71 -7.06 -5.44 10.28
CA PHE A 71 -5.73 -5.30 9.69
C PHE A 71 -4.57 -5.34 10.69
N LYS A 72 -4.82 -5.39 12.02
CA LYS A 72 -3.75 -5.40 13.03
C LYS A 72 -2.82 -6.61 12.93
N ASP A 73 -3.35 -7.75 12.50
CA ASP A 73 -2.59 -9.00 12.41
C ASP A 73 -1.85 -9.15 11.07
N ILE A 74 -2.08 -8.24 10.12
CA ILE A 74 -1.47 -8.27 8.79
C ILE A 74 -0.27 -7.32 8.79
N LYS A 75 0.92 -7.85 8.52
CA LYS A 75 2.10 -7.02 8.24
C LYS A 75 1.88 -6.28 6.93
N LEU A 76 1.63 -4.97 7.03
CA LEU A 76 1.49 -4.10 5.87
C LEU A 76 2.84 -3.96 5.17
N PRO A 77 2.86 -3.89 3.82
CA PRO A 77 4.09 -3.66 3.09
C PRO A 77 4.60 -2.25 3.40
N GLU A 78 5.81 -2.18 3.94
CA GLU A 78 6.56 -0.94 4.06
C GLU A 78 7.26 -0.70 2.72
N ASN A 79 6.91 0.40 2.04
CA ASN A 79 7.67 0.86 0.88
C ASN A 79 8.98 1.49 1.36
N ASN A 80 9.90 0.67 1.89
CA ASN A 80 11.28 1.08 2.14
C ASN A 80 12.10 0.83 0.85
N PRO A 81 12.68 1.86 0.22
CA PRO A 81 13.41 1.71 -1.03
C PRO A 81 14.73 0.93 -0.90
N GLU A 82 15.16 0.58 0.32
CA GLU A 82 16.38 -0.24 0.53
C GLU A 82 16.18 -1.72 0.19
N ASN A 83 14.95 -2.18 -0.02
CA ASN A 83 14.63 -3.60 -0.20
C ASN A 83 14.64 -4.03 -1.69
N ASN A 84 14.89 -3.11 -2.63
CA ASN A 84 14.94 -3.39 -4.07
C ASN A 84 16.31 -3.89 -4.55
N ASN A 85 17.03 -4.64 -3.71
CA ASN A 85 18.14 -5.48 -4.17
C ASN A 85 17.59 -6.86 -4.54
N GLY A 86 16.89 -6.94 -5.67
CA GLY A 86 16.25 -8.17 -6.15
C GLY A 86 16.15 -8.22 -7.66
N THR A 87 17.22 -8.71 -8.28
CA THR A 87 17.36 -9.19 -9.68
C THR A 87 17.18 -8.17 -10.81
N PRO A 88 18.24 -7.89 -11.60
CA PRO A 88 18.08 -7.32 -12.93
C PRO A 88 17.17 -8.27 -13.73
N CYS A 89 16.19 -7.72 -14.44
CA CYS A 89 15.50 -8.44 -15.49
C CYS A 89 16.50 -8.74 -16.62
N GLU A 90 17.32 -9.77 -16.45
CA GLU A 90 17.95 -10.47 -17.56
C GLU A 90 16.88 -11.34 -18.19
N GLU A 91 16.37 -10.87 -19.33
CA GLU A 91 15.98 -11.62 -20.53
C GLU A 91 14.93 -10.81 -21.31
N CYS A 92 15.42 -9.78 -21.99
CA CYS A 92 14.83 -9.35 -23.27
C CYS A 92 15.76 -9.85 -24.37
N HIS A 93 15.47 -11.03 -24.91
CA HIS A 93 15.85 -11.46 -26.26
C HIS A 93 14.62 -12.10 -26.91
#